data_AF-A0A2S0LKK1-F1
#
_entry.id   AF-A0A2S0LKK1-F1
#
_cell.length_a   1.000
_cell.length_b   1.000
_cell.length_c   1.000
_cell.angle_alpha   90.00
_cell.angle_beta   90.00
_cell.angle_gamma   90.00
#
_symmetry.space_group_name_H-M   'P 1'
#
loop_
_entity.id
_entity.type
_entity.pdbx_description
1 polymer ?
#
loop_
_entity_poly.entity_id
_entity_poly.type
_entity_poly.pdbx_seq_one_letter_code
_entity_poly.pdbx_strand_id
1 'polypeptide(L)'
;MSYFNNEIYTDSIRDTILTKSEINKIFTDNVLNEIGIQYPIFRIYSFSDKESKQYIIFTENVIKGNIEDEHSLKKNIKAFNISFLKDKQIKTNWTITDFIDETEKSISFWTRYLSLTDIDNDGYIDPIIVYGTKSLYGEDFEEGRVKILVYYLGKKIAIRHQNSTIDDGRHTQIDKTFFYLPTKLKKKVYNIILSLEENGHSLFNTETIEKIRKSLKN
;
A
#
# COMPACT_ATOMS: atom_id res chain seq x y z
N MET A 1 17.89 22.97 1.97
CA MET A 1 17.82 22.15 3.20
C MET A 1 17.12 20.86 2.80
N SER A 2 17.87 19.75 2.78
CA SER A 2 17.43 18.45 2.25
C SER A 2 16.71 17.69 3.37
N TYR A 3 15.39 17.58 3.28
CA TYR A 3 14.59 16.76 4.18
C TYR A 3 14.30 15.42 3.50
N PHE A 4 15.23 14.47 3.61
CA PHE A 4 14.91 13.07 3.43
C PHE A 4 14.83 12.46 4.82
N ASN A 5 13.61 12.17 5.28
CA ASN A 5 13.42 11.27 6.41
C ASN A 5 14.01 9.91 6.01
N ASN A 6 14.98 9.44 6.80
CA ASN A 6 15.61 8.14 6.66
C ASN A 6 14.63 7.03 7.10
N GLU A 7 13.58 6.80 6.31
CA GLU A 7 12.92 5.50 6.32
C GLU A 7 13.87 4.48 5.68
N ILE A 8 14.12 3.38 6.39
CA ILE A 8 14.90 2.24 5.89
C ILE A 8 14.03 1.53 4.85
N TYR A 9 14.05 2.03 3.61
CA TYR A 9 13.57 1.29 2.46
C TYR A 9 14.58 0.17 2.17
N THR A 10 14.11 -1.01 1.75
CA THR A 10 14.99 -1.98 1.11
C THR A 10 15.54 -1.35 -0.18
N ASP A 11 16.83 -1.53 -0.47
CA ASP A 11 17.49 -0.92 -1.64
C ASP A 11 16.72 -1.15 -2.95
N SER A 12 16.07 -2.31 -3.08
CA SER A 12 15.24 -2.69 -4.24
C SER A 12 14.02 -1.80 -4.51
N ILE A 13 13.46 -1.10 -3.50
CA ILE A 13 12.29 -0.22 -3.69
C ILE A 13 12.75 1.20 -4.02
N ARG A 14 13.91 1.64 -3.54
CA ARG A 14 14.40 3.01 -3.79
C ARG A 14 14.59 3.27 -5.27
N ASP A 15 15.12 2.29 -5.99
CA ASP A 15 15.37 2.37 -7.44
C ASP A 15 14.09 2.43 -8.28
N THR A 16 12.94 2.10 -7.68
CA THR A 16 11.64 2.16 -8.36
C THR A 16 10.95 3.51 -8.21
N ILE A 17 11.37 4.37 -7.28
CA ILE A 17 10.74 5.67 -7.00
C ILE A 17 11.15 6.68 -8.09
N LEU A 18 10.17 7.32 -8.72
CA LEU A 18 10.46 8.38 -9.67
C LEU A 18 10.84 9.69 -8.97
N THR A 19 11.87 10.34 -9.52
CA THR A 19 12.27 11.70 -9.14
C THR A 19 11.28 12.75 -9.67
N LYS A 20 11.28 13.95 -9.08
CA LYS A 20 10.45 15.07 -9.57
C LYS A 20 10.69 15.38 -11.06
N SER A 21 11.93 15.26 -11.54
CA SER A 21 12.27 15.45 -12.96
C SER A 21 11.62 14.40 -13.86
N GLU A 22 11.68 13.12 -13.46
CA GLU A 22 11.03 12.02 -14.21
C GLU A 22 9.50 12.14 -14.19
N ILE A 23 8.94 12.51 -13.05
CA ILE A 23 7.50 12.75 -12.91
C ILE A 23 7.06 13.85 -13.89
N ASN A 24 7.71 15.01 -13.89
CA ASN A 24 7.35 16.12 -14.79
C ASN A 24 7.50 15.77 -16.27
N LYS A 25 8.40 14.83 -16.61
CA LYS A 25 8.60 14.37 -17.98
C LYS A 25 7.54 13.38 -18.45
N ILE A 26 7.11 12.47 -17.58
CA ILE A 26 6.19 11.36 -17.93
C ILE A 26 4.74 11.76 -17.66
N PHE A 27 4.48 12.43 -16.55
CA PHE A 27 3.17 12.76 -16.03
C PHE A 27 2.92 14.26 -16.14
N THR A 28 2.75 14.73 -17.38
CA THR A 28 2.32 16.11 -17.65
C THR A 28 0.89 16.35 -17.13
N ASP A 29 0.47 17.60 -17.01
CA ASP A 29 -0.89 17.94 -16.56
C ASP A 29 -1.98 17.25 -17.39
N ASN A 30 -1.79 17.12 -18.70
CA ASN A 30 -2.73 16.40 -19.57
C ASN A 30 -2.81 14.90 -19.20
N VAL A 31 -1.67 14.26 -18.96
CA VAL A 31 -1.61 12.85 -18.55
C VAL A 31 -2.25 12.66 -17.19
N LEU A 32 -1.96 13.54 -16.22
CA LEU A 32 -2.55 13.50 -14.88
C LEU A 32 -4.08 13.71 -14.92
N ASN A 33 -4.55 14.61 -15.79
CA ASN A 33 -5.97 14.85 -16.02
C ASN A 33 -6.66 13.63 -16.66
N GLU A 34 -6.03 12.99 -17.64
CA GLU A 34 -6.55 11.77 -18.30
C GLU A 34 -6.65 10.60 -17.30
N ILE A 35 -5.67 10.45 -16.40
CA ILE A 35 -5.71 9.45 -15.31
C ILE A 35 -6.82 9.79 -14.28
N GLY A 36 -7.21 11.06 -14.17
CA GLY A 36 -8.16 11.55 -13.18
C GLY A 36 -7.56 11.70 -11.79
N ILE A 37 -6.32 12.20 -11.72
CA ILE A 37 -5.66 12.57 -10.47
C ILE A 37 -6.34 13.81 -9.87
N GLN A 38 -6.83 13.68 -8.63
CA GLN A 38 -7.58 14.73 -7.93
C GLN A 38 -6.89 15.22 -6.64
N TYR A 39 -5.94 14.44 -6.12
CA TYR A 39 -5.24 14.73 -4.86
C TYR A 39 -3.75 14.92 -5.12
N PRO A 40 -3.03 15.64 -4.25
CA PRO A 40 -1.58 15.73 -4.30
C PRO A 40 -0.93 14.35 -4.43
N ILE A 41 0.04 14.25 -5.33
CA ILE A 41 0.83 13.03 -5.52
C ILE A 41 1.78 12.91 -4.34
N PHE A 42 1.64 11.81 -3.59
CA PHE A 42 2.58 11.43 -2.53
C PHE A 42 3.85 10.86 -3.16
N ARG A 43 3.72 9.79 -3.96
CA ARG A 43 4.84 9.11 -4.63
C ARG A 43 4.40 8.42 -5.91
N ILE A 44 5.33 8.26 -6.84
CA ILE A 44 5.15 7.41 -8.02
C ILE A 44 6.26 6.36 -8.05
N TYR A 45 5.87 5.11 -8.24
CA TYR A 45 6.76 3.98 -8.40
C TYR A 45 6.67 3.46 -9.82
N SER A 46 7.79 3.09 -10.43
CA SER A 46 7.85 2.43 -11.73
C SER A 46 8.45 1.03 -11.60
N PHE A 47 7.85 0.07 -12.27
CA PHE A 47 8.30 -1.33 -12.29
C PHE A 47 7.95 -1.93 -13.64
N SER A 48 8.60 -3.04 -13.99
CA SER A 48 8.29 -3.76 -15.22
C SER A 48 8.11 -5.23 -14.89
N ASP A 49 7.10 -5.83 -15.50
CA ASP A 49 6.96 -7.27 -15.57
C ASP A 49 7.25 -7.73 -17.01
N LYS A 50 7.08 -9.03 -17.27
CA LYS A 50 7.27 -9.60 -18.62
C LYS A 50 6.29 -9.06 -19.67
N GLU A 51 5.17 -8.43 -19.29
CA GLU A 51 4.18 -7.90 -20.21
C GLU A 51 4.39 -6.41 -20.51
N SER A 52 4.61 -5.60 -19.49
CA SER A 52 4.64 -4.15 -19.64
C SER A 52 5.40 -3.43 -18.53
N LYS A 53 5.88 -2.23 -18.86
CA LYS A 53 6.27 -1.23 -17.87
C LYS A 53 5.02 -0.60 -17.26
N GLN A 54 4.97 -0.57 -15.94
CA GLN A 54 3.86 -0.06 -15.17
C GLN A 54 4.30 1.02 -14.19
N TYR A 55 3.31 1.77 -13.72
CA TYR A 55 3.47 2.78 -12.69
C TYR A 55 2.41 2.61 -11.61
N ILE A 56 2.76 2.84 -10.34
CA ILE A 56 1.79 3.05 -9.25
C ILE A 56 1.92 4.49 -8.78
N ILE A 57 0.81 5.23 -8.84
CA ILE A 57 0.70 6.62 -8.42
C ILE A 57 -0.08 6.62 -7.12
N PHE A 58 0.55 7.00 -6.01
CA PHE A 58 -0.10 7.19 -4.72
C PHE A 58 -0.45 8.66 -4.53
N THR A 59 -1.70 8.94 -4.17
CA THR A 59 -2.19 10.29 -3.89
C THR A 59 -2.93 10.31 -2.56
N GLU A 60 -2.76 11.38 -1.80
CA GLU A 60 -3.40 11.55 -0.48
C GLU A 60 -4.03 12.94 -0.39
N ASN A 61 -5.30 12.98 0.02
CA ASN A 61 -6.05 14.23 0.18
C ASN A 61 -5.70 14.89 1.51
N VAL A 62 -4.68 15.75 1.48
CA VAL A 62 -4.20 16.52 2.64
C VAL A 62 -5.19 17.64 2.98
N ILE A 63 -5.71 17.62 4.20
CA ILE A 63 -6.61 18.66 4.73
C ILE A 63 -5.92 19.60 5.73
N LYS A 64 -4.78 19.18 6.29
CA LYS A 64 -3.96 19.99 7.20
C LYS A 64 -2.50 19.56 7.08
N GLY A 65 -1.60 20.54 6.95
CA GLY A 65 -0.16 20.30 6.75
C GLY A 65 0.21 20.17 5.27
N ASN A 66 1.19 19.32 4.96
CA ASN A 66 1.69 19.09 3.61
C ASN A 66 1.83 17.59 3.29
N ILE A 67 1.99 17.23 2.02
CA ILE A 67 1.97 15.81 1.59
C ILE A 67 3.18 14.99 2.07
N GLU A 68 4.32 15.64 2.33
CA GLU A 68 5.56 14.98 2.75
C GLU A 68 5.66 14.83 4.29
N ASP A 69 4.80 15.51 5.05
CA ASP A 69 4.78 15.51 6.51
C ASP A 69 3.95 14.35 7.09
N GLU A 70 4.54 13.63 8.03
CA GLU A 70 3.93 12.48 8.71
C GLU A 70 2.79 12.88 9.66
N HIS A 71 2.83 14.11 10.17
CA HIS A 71 1.79 14.66 11.07
C HIS A 71 0.62 15.30 10.31
N SER A 72 0.70 15.34 8.98
CA SER A 72 -0.35 15.91 8.15
C SER A 72 -1.60 15.05 8.18
N LEU A 73 -2.76 15.72 8.24
CA LEU A 73 -4.06 15.08 8.28
C LEU A 73 -4.56 14.85 6.87
N LYS A 74 -4.94 13.62 6.58
CA LYS A 74 -5.39 13.17 5.26
C LYS A 74 -6.73 12.47 5.42
N LYS A 75 -7.70 12.81 4.57
CA LYS A 75 -9.06 12.22 4.65
C LYS A 75 -9.30 11.08 3.67
N ASN A 76 -8.59 11.09 2.55
CA ASN A 76 -8.80 10.16 1.45
C ASN A 76 -7.45 9.75 0.89
N ILE A 77 -7.35 8.52 0.44
CA ILE A 77 -6.24 8.03 -0.37
C ILE A 77 -6.76 7.51 -1.69
N LYS A 78 -5.95 7.67 -2.74
CA LYS A 78 -6.19 7.03 -4.02
C LYS A 78 -4.88 6.49 -4.58
N ALA A 79 -4.92 5.29 -5.13
CA ALA A 79 -3.81 4.76 -5.90
C ALA A 79 -4.29 4.39 -7.30
N PHE A 80 -3.40 4.54 -8.28
CA PHE A 80 -3.63 4.16 -9.65
C PHE A 80 -2.47 3.31 -10.11
N ASN A 81 -2.75 2.11 -10.60
CA ASN A 81 -1.79 1.35 -11.38
C ASN A 81 -2.12 1.48 -12.85
N ILE A 82 -1.14 1.97 -13.61
CA ILE A 82 -1.30 2.24 -15.03
C ILE A 82 -0.15 1.64 -15.85
N SER A 83 -0.43 1.42 -17.13
CA SER A 83 0.57 1.15 -18.15
C SER A 83 0.32 2.05 -19.36
N PHE A 84 1.37 2.39 -20.12
CA PHE A 84 1.20 3.03 -21.42
C PHE A 84 1.18 1.96 -22.52
N LEU A 85 0.15 2.01 -23.38
CA LEU A 85 0.07 1.18 -24.57
C LEU A 85 1.01 1.70 -25.67
N LYS A 86 1.18 0.93 -26.75
CA LYS A 86 2.14 1.25 -27.84
C LYS A 86 1.89 2.61 -28.51
N ASP A 87 0.65 3.07 -28.50
CA ASP A 87 0.19 4.36 -29.05
C ASP A 87 0.17 5.49 -27.99
N LYS A 88 0.79 5.26 -26.82
CA LYS A 88 0.78 6.14 -25.64
C LYS A 88 -0.59 6.30 -24.99
N GLN A 89 -1.60 5.51 -25.37
CA GLN A 89 -2.86 5.47 -24.65
C GLN A 89 -2.64 4.96 -23.22
N ILE A 90 -3.29 5.58 -22.25
CA ILE A 90 -3.20 5.20 -20.85
C ILE A 90 -4.16 4.04 -20.57
N LYS A 91 -3.63 2.93 -20.08
CA LYS A 91 -4.42 1.81 -19.55
C LYS A 91 -4.37 1.84 -18.02
N THR A 92 -5.52 2.03 -17.38
CA THR A 92 -5.66 1.83 -15.93
C THR A 92 -5.88 0.35 -15.65
N ASN A 93 -4.91 -0.28 -15.00
CA ASN A 93 -4.97 -1.70 -14.65
C ASN A 93 -5.85 -1.93 -13.42
N TRP A 94 -5.70 -1.10 -12.39
CA TRP A 94 -6.54 -1.09 -11.20
C TRP A 94 -6.39 0.22 -10.41
N THR A 95 -7.32 0.45 -9.49
CA THR A 95 -7.29 1.58 -8.57
C THR A 95 -7.55 1.13 -7.13
N ILE A 96 -7.07 1.94 -6.18
CA ILE A 96 -7.43 1.87 -4.77
C ILE A 96 -8.08 3.21 -4.44
N THR A 97 -9.17 3.19 -3.68
CA THR A 97 -9.79 4.39 -3.10
C THR A 97 -10.28 4.03 -1.72
N ASP A 98 -9.92 4.85 -0.73
CA ASP A 98 -10.34 4.66 0.65
C ASP A 98 -10.37 6.01 1.37
N PHE A 99 -11.13 6.07 2.48
CA PHE A 99 -11.37 7.30 3.24
C PHE A 99 -11.52 7.00 4.73
N ILE A 100 -11.22 7.98 5.57
CA ILE A 100 -11.43 7.86 7.01
C ILE A 100 -12.91 7.80 7.37
N ASP A 101 -13.27 7.07 8.43
CA ASP A 101 -14.58 7.20 9.06
C ASP A 101 -14.60 8.25 10.20
N GLU A 102 -15.71 8.33 10.93
CA GLU A 102 -15.93 9.30 12.01
C GLU A 102 -15.08 9.06 13.26
N THR A 103 -14.50 7.87 13.40
CA THR A 103 -13.62 7.49 14.53
C THR A 103 -12.15 7.67 14.20
N GLU A 104 -11.84 7.99 12.94
CA GLU A 104 -10.48 8.06 12.41
C GLU A 104 -10.00 9.50 12.21
N LYS A 105 -8.72 9.73 12.47
CA LYS A 105 -8.07 11.04 12.41
C LYS A 105 -7.39 11.31 11.07
N SER A 106 -6.73 10.31 10.51
CA SER A 106 -5.95 10.45 9.27
C SER A 106 -5.75 9.09 8.60
N ILE A 107 -5.63 9.06 7.26
CA ILE A 107 -5.32 7.86 6.47
C ILE A 107 -4.08 8.07 5.60
N SER A 108 -3.20 7.07 5.47
CA SER A 108 -2.03 7.18 4.60
C SER A 108 -1.54 5.84 4.06
N PHE A 109 -0.86 5.88 2.91
CA PHE A 109 -0.11 4.75 2.38
C PHE A 109 1.18 4.55 3.17
N TRP A 110 1.46 3.31 3.56
CA TRP A 110 2.66 2.96 4.32
C TRP A 110 3.69 2.31 3.39
N THR A 111 4.31 3.15 2.55
CA THR A 111 5.21 2.69 1.48
C THR A 111 6.45 1.95 1.98
N ARG A 112 6.77 2.00 3.27
CA ARG A 112 7.80 1.15 3.88
C ARG A 112 7.48 -0.35 3.81
N TYR A 113 6.21 -0.72 3.67
CA TYR A 113 5.74 -2.11 3.51
C TYR A 113 5.35 -2.46 2.08
N LEU A 114 5.55 -1.52 1.13
CA LEU A 114 5.31 -1.76 -0.28
C LEU A 114 6.19 -2.93 -0.75
N SER A 115 5.67 -3.78 -1.63
CA SER A 115 6.47 -4.77 -2.35
C SER A 115 6.12 -4.69 -3.83
N LEU A 116 7.13 -4.50 -4.68
CA LEU A 116 7.01 -4.48 -6.15
C LEU A 116 8.05 -5.45 -6.74
N THR A 117 7.91 -6.72 -6.38
CA THR A 117 8.84 -7.79 -6.76
C THR A 117 8.05 -8.97 -7.32
N ASP A 118 8.64 -9.70 -8.24
CA ASP A 118 8.16 -11.03 -8.64
C ASP A 118 8.53 -12.02 -7.51
N ILE A 119 7.54 -12.40 -6.70
CA ILE A 119 7.76 -13.16 -5.47
C ILE A 119 7.73 -14.66 -5.77
N ASP A 120 6.90 -15.10 -6.71
CA ASP A 120 6.79 -16.51 -7.08
C ASP A 120 7.72 -16.93 -8.24
N ASN A 121 8.34 -15.96 -8.93
CA ASN A 121 9.24 -16.09 -10.08
C ASN A 121 8.52 -16.49 -11.37
N ASP A 122 7.28 -16.05 -11.59
CA ASP A 122 6.51 -16.32 -12.80
C ASP A 122 6.70 -15.25 -13.92
N GLY A 123 7.52 -14.23 -13.64
CA GLY A 123 7.81 -13.10 -14.51
C GLY A 123 6.80 -11.95 -14.40
N TYR A 124 5.78 -12.06 -13.54
CA TYR A 124 4.90 -10.98 -13.16
C TYR A 124 5.30 -10.37 -11.82
N ILE A 125 5.18 -9.05 -11.70
CA ILE A 125 5.38 -8.40 -10.41
C ILE A 125 4.13 -8.65 -9.56
N ASP A 126 4.33 -8.89 -8.26
CA ASP A 126 3.28 -9.10 -7.27
C ASP A 126 3.13 -7.88 -6.32
N PRO A 127 2.35 -6.84 -6.67
CA PRO A 127 2.18 -5.69 -5.80
C PRO A 127 1.57 -6.06 -4.46
N ILE A 128 2.26 -5.73 -3.38
CA ILE A 128 1.71 -5.73 -2.02
C ILE A 128 1.71 -4.29 -1.51
N ILE A 129 0.52 -3.77 -1.22
CA ILE A 129 0.30 -2.39 -0.81
C ILE A 129 -0.32 -2.38 0.58
N VAL A 130 0.27 -1.59 1.47
CA VAL A 130 -0.24 -1.41 2.83
C VAL A 130 -0.61 0.04 3.04
N TYR A 131 -1.74 0.26 3.70
CA TYR A 131 -2.15 1.55 4.20
C TYR A 131 -2.93 1.35 5.49
N GLY A 132 -3.05 2.42 6.27
CA GLY A 132 -3.81 2.38 7.50
C GLY A 132 -4.20 3.76 7.98
N THR A 133 -4.83 3.79 9.15
CA THR A 133 -5.36 5.03 9.74
C THR A 133 -4.82 5.25 11.14
N LYS A 134 -4.73 6.53 11.49
CA LYS A 134 -4.62 6.96 12.88
C LYS A 134 -6.03 7.19 13.43
N SER A 135 -6.25 6.83 14.68
CA SER A 135 -7.56 6.98 15.32
C SER A 135 -7.70 8.34 16.02
N LEU A 136 -8.95 8.75 16.27
CA LEU A 136 -9.28 9.82 17.22
C LEU A 136 -9.21 9.35 18.68
N TYR A 137 -9.20 8.04 18.90
CA TYR A 137 -9.15 7.38 20.20
C TYR A 137 -7.83 6.61 20.33
N GLY A 138 -7.19 6.67 21.50
CA GLY A 138 -5.87 6.06 21.71
C GLY A 138 -4.72 6.83 21.07
N GLU A 139 -3.51 6.29 21.22
CA GLU A 139 -2.30 6.88 20.65
C GLU A 139 -2.03 6.34 19.24
N ASP A 140 -1.77 7.26 18.30
CA ASP A 140 -1.46 6.97 16.90
C ASP A 140 -2.36 5.90 16.23
N PHE A 141 -1.90 4.65 16.17
CA PHE A 141 -2.52 3.55 15.43
C PHE A 141 -3.30 2.57 16.30
N GLU A 142 -3.31 2.74 17.63
CA GLU A 142 -3.85 1.78 18.60
C GLU A 142 -5.30 1.35 18.34
N GLU A 143 -6.14 2.29 17.92
CA GLU A 143 -7.55 2.04 17.56
C GLU A 143 -7.81 2.30 16.06
N GLY A 144 -6.75 2.34 15.25
CA GLY A 144 -6.82 2.55 13.80
C GLY A 144 -7.09 1.26 13.03
N ARG A 145 -7.15 1.36 11.70
CA ARG A 145 -7.27 0.20 10.81
C ARG A 145 -6.04 0.02 9.94
N VAL A 146 -5.80 -1.22 9.54
CA VAL A 146 -4.74 -1.63 8.61
C VAL A 146 -5.36 -2.41 7.46
N LYS A 147 -4.94 -2.11 6.23
CA LYS A 147 -5.31 -2.89 5.04
C LYS A 147 -4.07 -3.29 4.26
N ILE A 148 -3.93 -4.58 4.02
CA ILE A 148 -2.89 -5.19 3.18
C ILE A 148 -3.58 -5.69 1.91
N LEU A 149 -3.20 -5.14 0.77
CA LEU A 149 -3.71 -5.51 -0.54
C LEU A 149 -2.63 -6.22 -1.35
N VAL A 150 -2.91 -7.44 -1.79
CA VAL A 150 -2.07 -8.21 -2.70
C VAL A 150 -2.76 -8.24 -4.06
N TYR A 151 -2.02 -7.86 -5.10
CA TYR A 151 -2.45 -8.03 -6.48
C TYR A 151 -1.70 -9.22 -7.07
N TYR A 152 -2.43 -10.29 -7.37
CA TYR A 152 -1.87 -11.54 -7.90
C TYR A 152 -2.68 -12.01 -9.10
N LEU A 153 -2.04 -12.20 -10.25
CA LEU A 153 -2.68 -12.63 -11.50
C LEU A 153 -3.96 -11.84 -11.84
N GLY A 154 -3.89 -10.51 -11.69
CA GLY A 154 -5.01 -9.59 -11.95
C GLY A 154 -6.12 -9.59 -10.89
N LYS A 155 -5.99 -10.37 -9.81
CA LYS A 155 -6.95 -10.41 -8.70
C LYS A 155 -6.44 -9.63 -7.50
N LYS A 156 -7.33 -8.84 -6.90
CA LYS A 156 -7.08 -8.16 -5.63
C LYS A 156 -7.50 -9.07 -4.47
N ILE A 157 -6.58 -9.30 -3.55
CA ILE A 157 -6.76 -10.11 -2.34
C ILE A 157 -6.46 -9.21 -1.15
N ALA A 158 -7.34 -9.18 -0.15
CA ALA A 158 -7.25 -8.21 0.93
C ALA A 158 -7.24 -8.86 2.31
N ILE A 159 -6.37 -8.36 3.18
CA ILE A 159 -6.45 -8.53 4.63
C ILE A 159 -6.82 -7.18 5.22
N ARG A 160 -7.90 -7.13 6.01
CA ARG A 160 -8.39 -5.92 6.68
C ARG A 160 -8.36 -6.18 8.17
N HIS A 161 -7.80 -5.25 8.91
CA HIS A 161 -7.66 -5.36 10.35
C HIS A 161 -8.07 -4.06 11.03
N GLN A 162 -8.87 -4.18 12.07
CA GLN A 162 -9.14 -3.13 13.04
C GLN A 162 -8.26 -3.39 14.27
N ASN A 163 -7.39 -2.44 14.60
CA ASN A 163 -6.62 -2.46 15.83
C ASN A 163 -7.54 -2.12 17.00
N SER A 164 -7.18 -2.67 18.17
CA SER A 164 -7.66 -2.17 19.45
C SER A 164 -6.67 -2.56 20.54
N THR A 165 -6.57 -1.71 21.56
CA THR A 165 -5.84 -2.02 22.80
C THR A 165 -6.48 -3.16 23.58
N ILE A 166 -7.77 -3.43 23.35
CA ILE A 166 -8.51 -4.55 23.94
C ILE A 166 -8.57 -5.70 22.94
N ASP A 167 -8.23 -6.91 23.39
CA ASP A 167 -8.17 -8.10 22.52
C ASP A 167 -9.50 -8.36 21.78
N ASP A 168 -10.65 -8.23 22.47
CA ASP A 168 -11.98 -8.41 21.87
C ASP A 168 -12.38 -7.29 20.89
N GLY A 169 -11.71 -6.13 20.95
CA GLY A 169 -11.90 -5.04 20.00
C GLY A 169 -11.15 -5.25 18.67
N ARG A 170 -10.21 -6.19 18.64
CA ARG A 170 -9.41 -6.50 17.44
C ARG A 170 -10.21 -7.38 16.50
N HIS A 171 -10.34 -6.93 15.26
CA HIS A 171 -11.05 -7.68 14.23
C HIS A 171 -10.18 -7.84 12.99
N THR A 172 -10.06 -9.07 12.47
CA THR A 172 -9.36 -9.32 11.20
C THR A 172 -10.25 -10.07 10.22
N GLN A 173 -10.36 -9.52 9.01
CA GLN A 173 -10.98 -10.17 7.86
C GLN A 173 -9.91 -10.52 6.83
N ILE A 174 -9.77 -11.81 6.53
CA ILE A 174 -8.86 -12.33 5.50
C ILE A 174 -9.71 -12.81 4.33
N ASP A 175 -9.44 -12.30 3.13
CA ASP A 175 -10.03 -12.83 1.90
C ASP A 175 -9.72 -14.33 1.78
N LYS A 176 -10.73 -15.17 1.56
CA LYS A 176 -10.56 -16.63 1.47
C LYS A 176 -9.54 -17.02 0.40
N THR A 177 -9.42 -16.24 -0.67
CA THR A 177 -8.47 -16.48 -1.76
C THR A 177 -7.01 -16.34 -1.34
N PHE A 178 -6.73 -15.65 -0.23
CA PHE A 178 -5.39 -15.57 0.37
C PHE A 178 -4.79 -16.96 0.63
N PHE A 179 -5.61 -17.91 1.09
CA PHE A 179 -5.14 -19.25 1.44
C PHE A 179 -4.76 -20.11 0.22
N TYR A 180 -5.13 -19.68 -0.99
CA TYR A 180 -4.76 -20.31 -2.25
C TYR A 180 -3.55 -19.65 -2.93
N LEU A 181 -2.99 -18.59 -2.34
CA LEU A 181 -1.78 -17.97 -2.85
C LEU A 181 -0.58 -18.93 -2.78
N PRO A 182 0.40 -18.80 -3.69
CA PRO A 182 1.69 -19.48 -3.56
C PRO A 182 2.33 -19.26 -2.19
N THR A 183 3.00 -20.28 -1.67
CA THR A 183 3.60 -20.23 -0.32
C THR A 183 4.59 -19.09 -0.14
N LYS A 184 5.35 -18.72 -1.18
CA LYS A 184 6.24 -17.55 -1.14
C LYS A 184 5.49 -16.23 -0.91
N LEU A 185 4.35 -16.04 -1.59
CA LEU A 185 3.48 -14.87 -1.42
C LEU A 185 2.84 -14.82 -0.04
N LYS A 186 2.28 -15.95 0.42
CA LYS A 186 1.76 -16.07 1.80
C LYS A 186 2.84 -15.72 2.83
N LYS A 187 4.07 -16.20 2.63
CA LYS A 187 5.22 -15.92 3.52
C LYS A 187 5.62 -14.45 3.50
N LYS A 188 5.62 -13.78 2.34
CA LYS A 188 5.92 -12.34 2.24
C LYS A 188 4.89 -11.52 3.01
N VAL A 189 3.60 -11.82 2.84
CA VAL A 189 2.52 -11.14 3.59
C VAL A 189 2.63 -11.41 5.09
N TYR A 190 2.92 -12.66 5.48
CA TYR A 190 3.16 -13.01 6.89
C TYR A 190 4.29 -12.18 7.49
N ASN A 191 5.42 -12.03 6.79
CA ASN A 191 6.52 -11.19 7.26
C ASN A 191 6.13 -9.71 7.35
N ILE A 192 5.31 -9.19 6.42
CA ILE A 192 4.77 -7.82 6.50
C ILE A 192 3.91 -7.65 7.76
N ILE A 193 3.07 -8.64 8.09
CA ILE A 193 2.26 -8.62 9.33
C ILE A 193 3.17 -8.54 10.56
N LEU A 194 4.21 -9.37 10.65
CA LEU A 194 5.16 -9.31 11.76
C LEU A 194 5.84 -7.95 11.86
N SER A 195 6.27 -7.38 10.73
CA SER A 195 6.87 -6.04 10.72
C SER A 195 5.86 -4.95 11.09
N LEU A 196 4.58 -5.09 10.78
CA LEU A 196 3.56 -4.13 11.21
C LEU A 196 3.39 -4.14 12.73
N GLU A 197 3.42 -5.32 13.36
CA GLU A 197 3.37 -5.45 14.82
C GLU A 197 4.63 -4.92 15.50
N GLU A 198 5.81 -5.28 14.99
CA GLU A 198 7.09 -4.80 15.52
C GLU A 198 7.20 -3.27 15.51
N ASN A 199 6.60 -2.60 14.52
CA ASN A 199 6.59 -1.15 14.39
C ASN A 199 5.39 -0.48 15.11
N GLY A 200 4.56 -1.23 15.84
CA GLY A 200 3.39 -0.66 16.53
C GLY A 200 2.30 -0.13 15.60
N HIS A 201 2.29 -0.55 14.34
CA HIS A 201 1.28 -0.15 13.36
C HIS A 201 0.05 -1.06 13.34
N SER A 202 0.17 -2.27 13.90
CA SER A 202 -0.93 -3.23 14.01
C SER A 202 -0.91 -3.99 15.32
N LEU A 203 -2.09 -4.42 15.76
CA LEU A 203 -2.28 -5.26 16.95
C LEU A 203 -3.07 -6.52 16.55
N PHE A 204 -2.47 -7.43 15.80
CA PHE A 204 -3.19 -8.60 15.32
C PHE A 204 -3.43 -9.60 16.45
N ASN A 205 -4.57 -10.31 16.41
CA ASN A 205 -4.79 -11.42 17.33
C ASN A 205 -3.80 -12.56 17.04
N THR A 206 -3.24 -13.15 18.10
CA THR A 206 -2.32 -14.29 17.99
C THR A 206 -2.92 -15.43 17.16
N GLU A 207 -4.22 -15.68 17.30
CA GLU A 207 -4.93 -16.69 16.51
C GLU A 207 -4.90 -16.40 15.00
N THR A 208 -5.01 -15.14 14.60
CA THR A 208 -4.93 -14.70 13.21
C THR A 208 -3.54 -14.95 12.64
N ILE A 209 -2.50 -14.55 13.38
CA ILE A 209 -1.10 -14.77 12.99
C ILE A 209 -0.82 -16.26 12.85
N GLU A 210 -1.27 -17.06 13.82
CA GLU A 210 -1.14 -18.52 13.82
C GLU A 210 -1.89 -19.17 12.65
N LYS A 211 -3.08 -18.68 12.30
CA LYS A 211 -3.84 -19.16 11.13
C LYS A 211 -3.07 -18.93 9.84
N ILE A 212 -2.48 -17.74 9.67
CA ILE A 212 -1.66 -17.44 8.49
C ILE A 212 -0.38 -18.29 8.50
N ARG A 213 0.31 -18.40 9.65
CA ARG A 213 1.52 -19.20 9.82
C ARG A 213 1.29 -20.67 9.46
N LYS A 214 0.20 -21.26 9.94
CA LYS A 214 -0.18 -22.65 9.62
C LYS A 214 -0.44 -22.84 8.13
N SER A 215 -1.01 -21.84 7.45
CA SER A 215 -1.23 -21.90 6.00
C SER A 215 0.05 -21.93 5.18
N LEU A 216 1.21 -21.59 5.74
CA LEU A 216 2.51 -21.67 5.06
C LEU A 216 3.05 -23.10 4.92
N LYS A 217 2.53 -24.04 5.71
CA LYS A 217 2.94 -25.45 5.70
C LYS A 217 2.18 -26.29 4.67
N ASN A 218 1.15 -25.70 4.05
CA ASN A 218 0.29 -26.31 3.05
C ASN A 218 0.62 -25.74 1.66
#